data_AF-A0AA42DQT9-F1
#
_entry.id   AF-A0AA42DQT9-F1
#
_cell.length_a   1.000
_cell.length_b   1.000
_cell.length_c   1.000
_cell.angle_alpha   90.00
_cell.angle_beta   90.00
_cell.angle_gamma   90.00
#
_symmetry.space_group_name_H-M   'P 1'
#
loop_
_entity.id
_entity.type
_entity.pdbx_description
1 polymer ?
#
loop_
_entity_poly.entity_id
_entity_poly.type
_entity_poly.pdbx_seq_one_letter_code
_entity_poly.pdbx_strand_id
1 'polypeptide(L)'
;MKYDCELIKDIMPIYIDDALSDKSRKIVEQHLDECTECSHFYKSIRNEPDMKSTDLIIQDKTLAYAKRIKKIRKTIISFIAIMFIGMTWMAVSILGGKYDTFVVKMGSYEEAKGHIERGWVPEEIPQDSKDISIIYNIDSNNVNGVFHTSQGGVESLINQCRVATVKDLSKTDKPLNKEFKKAKEELISSPEKVIFLQDDTYILAVKEDGIVFYFAK
;
A
#
# COMPACT_ATOMS: atom_id res chain seq x y z
N MET A 1 -72.70 28.79 -34.23
CA MET A 1 -72.41 27.48 -34.85
C MET A 1 -73.71 26.82 -35.29
N LYS A 2 -73.73 26.23 -36.49
CA LYS A 2 -74.95 25.65 -37.12
C LYS A 2 -75.19 24.16 -36.75
N TYR A 3 -74.16 23.47 -36.26
CA TYR A 3 -74.17 22.04 -35.93
C TYR A 3 -73.68 21.83 -34.51
N ASP A 4 -74.27 20.85 -33.82
CA ASP A 4 -73.97 20.55 -32.43
C ASP A 4 -72.63 19.81 -32.27
N CYS A 5 -71.96 20.04 -31.14
CA CYS A 5 -70.66 19.46 -30.85
C CYS A 5 -70.71 17.93 -30.72
N GLU A 6 -71.80 17.34 -30.23
CA GLU A 6 -71.91 15.88 -30.10
C GLU A 6 -71.92 15.22 -31.48
N LEU A 7 -72.71 15.77 -32.41
CA LEU A 7 -72.75 15.29 -33.80
C LEU A 7 -71.37 15.37 -34.46
N ILE A 8 -70.62 16.45 -34.22
CA ILE A 8 -69.28 16.63 -34.80
C ILE A 8 -68.28 15.64 -34.20
N LYS A 9 -68.37 15.37 -32.90
CA LYS A 9 -67.55 14.36 -32.21
C LYS A 9 -67.85 12.94 -32.70
N ASP A 10 -69.11 12.61 -32.95
CA ASP A 10 -69.54 11.29 -33.44
C ASP A 10 -68.98 10.96 -34.84
N ILE A 11 -68.90 11.96 -35.73
CA ILE A 11 -68.37 11.78 -37.09
C ILE A 11 -66.85 12.01 -37.18
N MET A 12 -66.21 12.48 -36.10
CA MET A 12 -64.78 12.80 -36.06
C MET A 12 -63.85 11.62 -36.42
N PRO A 13 -64.12 10.38 -35.99
CA PRO A 13 -63.29 9.24 -36.40
C PRO A 13 -63.29 9.03 -37.92
N ILE A 14 -64.47 9.15 -38.54
CA ILE A 14 -64.65 8.98 -39.99
C ILE A 14 -64.02 10.16 -40.76
N TYR A 15 -63.99 11.36 -40.16
CA TYR A 15 -63.26 12.52 -40.69
C TYR A 15 -61.74 12.28 -40.68
N ILE A 16 -61.19 11.67 -39.63
CA ILE A 16 -59.75 11.32 -39.55
C ILE A 16 -59.37 10.28 -40.61
N ASP A 17 -60.25 9.33 -40.88
CA ASP A 17 -60.06 8.30 -41.91
C ASP A 17 -60.34 8.79 -43.35
N ASP A 18 -60.59 10.09 -43.53
CA ASP A 18 -60.90 10.78 -44.81
C ASP A 18 -62.05 10.13 -45.62
N ALA A 19 -62.98 9.47 -44.94
CA ALA A 19 -64.08 8.72 -45.54
C ALA A 19 -65.40 9.52 -45.63
N LEU A 20 -65.36 10.82 -45.33
CA LEU A 20 -66.52 11.71 -45.46
C LEU A 20 -66.68 12.26 -46.88
N SER A 21 -67.93 12.49 -47.29
CA SER A 21 -68.21 13.28 -48.50
C SER A 21 -67.71 14.71 -48.37
N ASP A 22 -67.39 15.37 -49.48
CA ASP A 22 -66.88 16.75 -49.50
C ASP A 22 -67.79 17.75 -48.77
N LYS A 23 -69.11 17.53 -48.85
CA LYS A 23 -70.11 18.36 -48.14
C LYS A 23 -69.99 18.20 -46.63
N SER A 24 -69.84 16.96 -46.15
CA SER A 24 -69.70 16.67 -44.71
C SER A 24 -68.33 17.10 -44.18
N ARG A 25 -67.28 16.95 -44.99
CA ARG A 25 -65.92 17.40 -44.64
C ARG A 25 -65.88 18.90 -44.34
N LYS A 26 -66.45 19.73 -45.23
CA LYS A 26 -66.54 21.19 -45.03
C LYS A 26 -67.29 21.59 -43.75
N ILE A 27 -68.29 20.80 -43.34
CA ILE A 27 -69.04 21.06 -42.11
C ILE A 27 -68.16 20.84 -40.89
N VAL A 28 -67.36 19.76 -40.86
CA VAL A 28 -66.42 19.48 -39.77
C VAL A 28 -65.33 20.55 -39.73
N GLU A 29 -64.71 20.87 -40.87
CA GLU A 29 -63.67 21.91 -40.97
C GLU A 29 -64.15 23.26 -40.43
N GLN A 30 -65.31 23.75 -40.90
CA GLN A 30 -65.88 25.00 -40.41
C GLN A 30 -66.16 24.95 -38.89
N HIS A 31 -66.62 23.81 -38.38
CA HIS A 31 -66.89 23.67 -36.96
C HIS A 31 -65.61 23.63 -36.11
N LEU A 32 -64.53 23.01 -36.60
CA LEU A 32 -63.22 23.00 -35.95
C LEU A 32 -62.58 24.39 -35.91
N ASP A 33 -62.86 25.24 -36.91
CA ASP A 33 -62.42 26.64 -36.94
C ASP A 33 -63.18 27.51 -35.92
N GLU A 34 -64.47 27.24 -35.70
CA GLU A 34 -65.34 28.01 -34.82
C GLU A 34 -65.36 27.50 -33.36
N CYS A 35 -64.98 26.23 -33.08
CA CYS A 35 -65.06 25.60 -31.75
C CYS A 35 -63.73 25.05 -31.26
N THR A 36 -63.23 25.68 -30.19
CA THR A 36 -61.99 25.28 -29.50
C THR A 36 -62.08 23.90 -28.84
N GLU A 37 -63.26 23.49 -28.35
CA GLU A 37 -63.42 22.19 -27.70
C GLU A 37 -63.33 21.03 -28.71
N CYS A 38 -64.00 21.14 -29.86
CA CYS A 38 -63.92 20.15 -30.92
C CYS A 38 -62.54 20.11 -31.57
N SER A 39 -61.86 21.26 -31.70
CA SER A 39 -60.46 21.35 -32.14
C SER A 39 -59.49 20.60 -31.21
N HIS A 40 -59.67 20.77 -29.89
CA HIS A 40 -58.86 20.05 -28.90
C HIS A 40 -59.16 18.53 -28.92
N PHE A 41 -60.44 18.17 -29.02
CA PHE A 41 -60.85 16.77 -29.14
C PHE A 41 -60.23 16.09 -30.37
N TYR A 42 -60.33 16.72 -31.54
CA TYR A 42 -59.70 16.24 -32.79
C TYR A 42 -58.19 15.98 -32.62
N LYS A 43 -57.45 16.93 -32.03
CA LYS A 43 -56.01 16.75 -31.77
C LYS A 43 -55.73 15.59 -30.82
N SER A 44 -56.57 15.39 -29.80
CA SER A 44 -56.39 14.30 -28.83
C SER A 44 -56.61 12.91 -29.42
N ILE A 45 -57.54 12.77 -30.38
CA ILE A 45 -57.85 11.47 -31.01
C ILE A 45 -57.06 11.20 -32.29
N ARG A 46 -56.48 12.23 -32.93
CA ARG A 46 -55.62 12.08 -34.12
C ARG A 46 -54.25 11.46 -33.80
N ASN A 47 -53.94 11.17 -32.53
CA ASN A 47 -52.70 10.51 -32.09
C ASN A 47 -51.43 11.15 -32.70
N GLU A 48 -51.35 12.48 -32.73
CA GLU A 48 -50.06 13.16 -32.88
C GLU A 48 -49.45 13.32 -31.48
N PRO A 49 -48.49 12.48 -31.05
CA PRO A 49 -47.78 12.72 -29.81
C PRO A 49 -47.04 14.05 -29.95
N ASP A 50 -47.17 14.92 -28.94
CA ASP A 50 -46.46 16.21 -28.88
C ASP A 50 -44.95 15.95 -28.84
N MET A 51 -44.32 15.92 -30.01
CA MET A 51 -42.96 15.46 -30.28
C MET A 51 -41.92 16.18 -29.41
N LYS A 52 -42.18 17.43 -29.01
CA LYS A 52 -41.32 18.22 -28.11
C LYS A 52 -41.26 17.63 -26.69
N SER A 53 -42.35 17.07 -26.18
CA SER A 53 -42.39 16.53 -24.82
C SER A 53 -41.59 15.23 -24.70
N THR A 54 -41.61 14.40 -25.73
CA THR A 54 -40.93 13.09 -25.75
C THR A 54 -39.41 13.26 -25.86
N ASP A 55 -38.94 14.17 -26.72
CA ASP A 55 -37.50 14.46 -26.88
C ASP A 55 -36.87 15.03 -25.60
N LEU A 56 -37.57 15.90 -24.88
CA LEU A 56 -37.10 16.46 -23.61
C LEU A 56 -36.96 15.38 -22.52
N ILE A 57 -37.90 14.43 -22.45
CA ILE A 57 -37.86 13.31 -21.50
C ILE A 57 -36.69 12.35 -21.81
N ILE A 58 -36.42 12.10 -23.09
CA ILE A 58 -35.30 11.25 -23.53
C ILE A 58 -33.97 11.96 -23.26
N GLN A 59 -33.88 13.26 -23.53
CA GLN A 59 -32.67 14.06 -23.28
C GLN A 59 -32.34 14.15 -21.78
N ASP A 60 -33.34 14.32 -20.91
CA ASP A 60 -33.11 14.37 -19.46
C ASP A 60 -32.65 13.01 -18.89
N LYS A 61 -33.25 11.90 -19.36
CA LYS A 61 -32.83 10.54 -18.98
C LYS A 61 -31.41 10.22 -19.43
N THR A 62 -31.02 10.61 -20.64
CA THR A 62 -29.65 10.38 -21.16
C THR A 62 -28.60 11.21 -20.42
N LEU A 63 -28.91 12.46 -20.07
CA LEU A 63 -28.06 13.32 -19.24
C LEU A 63 -27.90 12.77 -17.81
N ALA A 64 -28.99 12.30 -17.20
CA ALA A 64 -28.97 11.68 -15.88
C ALA A 64 -28.12 10.40 -15.87
N TYR A 65 -28.23 9.56 -16.90
CA TYR A 65 -27.42 8.36 -17.08
C TYR A 65 -25.92 8.69 -17.26
N ALA A 66 -25.59 9.67 -18.10
CA ALA A 66 -24.22 10.12 -18.30
C ALA A 66 -23.59 10.68 -17.01
N LYS A 67 -24.36 11.43 -16.20
CA LYS A 67 -23.91 11.91 -14.88
C LYS A 67 -23.65 10.75 -13.92
N ARG A 68 -24.51 9.71 -13.91
CA ARG A 68 -24.31 8.50 -13.09
C ARG A 68 -23.04 7.75 -13.48
N ILE A 69 -22.79 7.54 -14.78
CA ILE A 69 -21.55 6.90 -15.25
C ILE A 69 -20.32 7.71 -14.85
N LYS A 70 -20.34 9.04 -15.05
CA LYS A 70 -19.21 9.90 -14.65
C LYS A 70 -18.94 9.82 -13.15
N LYS A 71 -19.99 9.76 -12.33
CA LYS A 71 -19.88 9.59 -10.86
C LYS A 71 -19.29 8.23 -10.50
N ILE A 72 -19.81 7.14 -11.07
CA ILE A 72 -19.30 5.77 -10.84
C ILE A 72 -17.84 5.66 -11.28
N ARG A 73 -17.48 6.19 -12.46
CA ARG A 73 -16.10 6.20 -12.97
C ARG A 73 -15.15 6.94 -12.04
N LYS A 74 -15.55 8.12 -11.53
CA LYS A 74 -14.76 8.85 -10.53
C LYS A 74 -14.59 8.05 -9.23
N THR A 75 -15.66 7.40 -8.75
CA THR A 75 -15.58 6.55 -7.55
C THR A 75 -14.63 5.36 -7.75
N ILE A 76 -14.71 4.66 -8.89
CA ILE A 76 -13.84 3.52 -9.20
C ILE A 76 -12.37 3.97 -9.30
N ILE A 77 -12.09 5.06 -10.03
CA ILE A 77 -10.72 5.58 -10.15
C ILE A 77 -10.17 6.01 -8.78
N SER A 78 -10.98 6.68 -7.96
CA SER A 78 -10.59 7.06 -6.60
C SER A 78 -10.27 5.85 -5.73
N PHE A 79 -11.09 4.80 -5.82
CA PHE A 79 -10.89 3.58 -5.05
C PHE A 79 -9.61 2.84 -5.46
N ILE A 80 -9.36 2.74 -6.76
CA ILE A 80 -8.13 2.16 -7.32
C ILE A 80 -6.90 2.95 -6.85
N ALA A 81 -6.95 4.29 -6.90
CA ALA A 81 -5.85 5.13 -6.44
C ALA A 81 -5.54 4.92 -4.94
N ILE A 82 -6.57 4.86 -4.09
CA ILE A 82 -6.41 4.59 -2.66
C ILE A 82 -5.81 3.19 -2.43
N MET A 83 -6.25 2.18 -3.18
CA MET A 83 -5.71 0.83 -3.09
C MET A 83 -4.23 0.77 -3.46
N PHE A 84 -3.81 1.49 -4.51
CA PHE A 84 -2.39 1.59 -4.89
C PHE A 84 -1.55 2.30 -3.82
N ILE A 85 -2.07 3.38 -3.23
CA ILE A 85 -1.39 4.07 -2.12
C ILE A 85 -1.26 3.13 -0.91
N GLY A 86 -2.32 2.40 -0.55
CA GLY A 86 -2.27 1.42 0.54
C GLY A 86 -1.28 0.28 0.27
N MET A 87 -1.25 -0.24 -0.96
CA MET A 87 -0.35 -1.33 -1.34
C MET A 87 1.12 -0.91 -1.33
N THR A 88 1.43 0.31 -1.80
CA THR A 88 2.79 0.86 -1.73
C THR A 88 3.23 1.10 -0.29
N TRP A 89 2.36 1.65 0.55
CA TRP A 89 2.65 1.85 1.98
C TRP A 89 2.87 0.52 2.71
N MET A 90 2.06 -0.50 2.40
CA MET A 90 2.23 -1.86 2.93
C MET A 90 3.54 -2.50 2.47
N ALA A 91 3.90 -2.36 1.19
CA ALA A 91 5.17 -2.87 0.66
C ALA A 91 6.37 -2.21 1.34
N VAL A 92 6.36 -0.88 1.53
CA VAL A 92 7.41 -0.15 2.25
C VAL A 92 7.47 -0.59 3.72
N SER A 93 6.34 -0.83 4.38
CA SER A 93 6.33 -1.32 5.77
C SER A 93 6.92 -2.73 5.90
N ILE A 94 6.69 -3.61 4.92
CA ILE A 94 7.20 -4.98 4.91
C ILE A 94 8.70 -5.03 4.56
N LEU A 95 9.13 -4.17 3.64
CA LEU A 95 10.50 -4.12 3.13
C LEU A 95 11.40 -3.24 4.00
N GLY A 96 10.95 -2.05 4.38
CA GLY A 96 11.74 -1.04 5.08
C GLY A 96 12.37 -1.50 6.39
N GLY A 97 11.70 -2.35 7.18
CA GLY A 97 12.24 -2.82 8.47
C GLY A 97 13.31 -3.92 8.39
N LYS A 98 13.82 -4.28 7.21
CA LYS A 98 14.75 -5.40 7.02
C LYS A 98 16.15 -5.01 6.53
N TYR A 99 16.39 -3.75 6.18
CA TYR A 99 17.59 -3.36 5.43
C TYR A 99 18.60 -2.50 6.20
N ASP A 100 18.35 -2.20 7.48
CA ASP A 100 19.20 -1.27 8.23
C ASP A 100 20.45 -1.94 8.82
N THR A 101 20.55 -3.26 8.70
CA THR A 101 21.70 -4.05 9.18
C THR A 101 22.69 -4.31 8.04
N PHE A 102 23.91 -3.84 8.23
CA PHE A 102 25.01 -3.98 7.28
C PHE A 102 26.05 -4.94 7.83
N VAL A 103 26.66 -5.74 6.93
CA VAL A 103 27.75 -6.66 7.27
C VAL A 103 29.00 -6.24 6.52
N VAL A 104 30.06 -5.93 7.26
CA VAL A 104 31.39 -5.62 6.73
C VAL A 104 32.30 -6.79 7.07
N LYS A 105 33.00 -7.32 6.07
CA LYS A 105 33.97 -8.41 6.23
C LYS A 105 35.37 -7.92 5.87
N MET A 106 36.35 -8.30 6.67
CA MET A 106 37.74 -7.91 6.54
C MET A 106 38.63 -9.14 6.75
N GLY A 107 39.69 -9.24 5.97
CA GLY A 107 40.59 -10.39 6.00
C GLY A 107 41.63 -10.34 7.13
N SER A 108 41.91 -9.16 7.67
CA SER A 108 43.02 -8.94 8.59
C SER A 108 42.82 -7.77 9.54
N TYR A 109 43.59 -7.74 10.63
CA TYR A 109 43.68 -6.60 11.55
C TYR A 109 43.99 -5.27 10.83
N GLU A 110 44.86 -5.28 9.83
CA GLU A 110 45.25 -4.08 9.08
C GLU A 110 44.07 -3.44 8.35
N GLU A 111 43.18 -4.26 7.76
CA GLU A 111 41.94 -3.78 7.14
C GLU A 111 40.94 -3.24 8.19
N ALA A 112 41.00 -3.76 9.42
CA ALA A 112 40.09 -3.38 10.51
C ALA A 112 40.52 -2.12 11.28
N LYS A 113 41.74 -1.60 11.10
CA LYS A 113 42.25 -0.42 11.85
C LYS A 113 41.29 0.76 11.86
N GLY A 114 40.76 1.15 10.71
CA GLY A 114 39.82 2.27 10.63
C GLY A 114 38.47 1.99 11.32
N HIS A 115 38.10 0.73 11.55
CA HIS A 115 36.91 0.35 12.31
C HIS A 115 37.18 0.26 13.81
N ILE A 116 38.40 -0.15 14.20
CA ILE A 116 38.88 -0.12 15.59
C ILE A 116 38.92 1.33 16.09
N GLU A 117 39.51 2.25 15.31
CA GLU A 117 39.57 3.69 15.65
C GLU A 117 38.18 4.34 15.81
N ARG A 118 37.16 3.80 15.13
CA ARG A 118 35.76 4.25 15.24
C ARG A 118 35.01 3.59 16.40
N GLY A 119 35.65 2.67 17.12
CA GLY A 119 35.03 1.91 18.20
C GLY A 119 33.98 0.90 17.72
N TRP A 120 34.09 0.39 16.49
CA TRP A 120 33.19 -0.64 15.94
C TRP A 120 33.72 -2.06 16.13
N VAL A 121 34.98 -2.17 16.52
CA VAL A 121 35.70 -3.41 16.84
C VAL A 121 36.37 -3.21 18.19
N PRO A 122 36.45 -4.24 19.05
CA PRO A 122 37.17 -4.17 20.33
C PRO A 122 38.58 -3.57 20.20
N GLU A 123 38.96 -2.71 21.13
CA GLU A 123 40.27 -2.04 21.13
C GLU A 123 41.41 -3.06 21.34
N GLU A 124 41.16 -4.06 22.17
CA GLU A 124 42.07 -5.14 22.54
C GLU A 124 42.13 -6.28 21.51
N ILE A 125 41.57 -6.10 20.31
CA ILE A 125 41.60 -7.12 19.27
C ILE A 125 43.05 -7.51 18.91
N PRO A 126 43.41 -8.81 18.94
CA PRO A 126 44.77 -9.26 18.62
C PRO A 126 45.20 -8.93 17.19
N GLN A 127 46.47 -8.61 16.98
CA GLN A 127 47.02 -8.22 15.66
C GLN A 127 47.01 -9.35 14.63
N ASP A 128 47.00 -10.60 15.08
CA ASP A 128 46.92 -11.79 14.22
C ASP A 128 45.48 -12.15 13.83
N SER A 129 44.49 -11.32 14.21
CA SER A 129 43.08 -11.57 13.93
C SER A 129 42.77 -11.58 12.43
N LYS A 130 41.94 -12.53 12.04
CA LYS A 130 41.46 -12.78 10.68
C LYS A 130 39.95 -12.99 10.66
N ASP A 131 39.38 -13.03 9.46
CA ASP A 131 37.97 -13.30 9.24
C ASP A 131 37.06 -12.36 10.07
N ILE A 132 37.46 -11.10 10.18
CA ILE A 132 36.81 -10.11 11.02
C ILE A 132 35.51 -9.67 10.34
N SER A 133 34.41 -9.80 11.04
CA SER A 133 33.09 -9.37 10.59
C SER A 133 32.48 -8.40 11.58
N ILE A 134 32.00 -7.27 11.08
CA ILE A 134 31.22 -6.28 11.83
C ILE A 134 29.79 -6.33 11.28
N ILE A 135 28.82 -6.41 12.17
CA ILE A 135 27.42 -6.23 11.87
C ILE A 135 26.97 -5.00 12.63
N TYR A 136 26.48 -4.00 11.93
CA TYR A 136 25.99 -2.77 12.55
C TYR A 136 24.63 -2.40 11.98
N ASN A 137 23.83 -1.74 12.81
CA ASN A 137 22.52 -1.24 12.42
C ASN A 137 22.51 0.29 12.47
N ILE A 138 22.17 0.93 11.34
CA ILE A 138 22.29 2.39 11.19
C ILE A 138 21.33 3.14 12.13
N ASP A 139 20.13 2.61 12.36
CA ASP A 139 19.11 3.30 13.15
C ASP A 139 19.37 3.22 14.65
N SER A 140 19.84 2.07 15.13
CA SER A 140 20.10 1.82 16.56
C SER A 140 21.52 2.11 16.99
N ASN A 141 22.44 2.32 16.06
CA ASN A 141 23.89 2.44 16.30
C ASN A 141 24.46 1.27 17.13
N ASN A 142 23.80 0.12 17.07
CA ASN A 142 24.22 -1.09 17.74
C ASN A 142 25.19 -1.85 16.84
N VAL A 143 26.20 -2.48 17.45
CA VAL A 143 27.28 -3.20 16.77
C VAL A 143 27.53 -4.54 17.46
N ASN A 144 27.63 -5.60 16.68
CA ASN A 144 28.21 -6.85 17.12
C ASN A 144 29.09 -7.44 16.01
N GLY A 145 29.89 -8.43 16.35
CA GLY A 145 30.74 -9.03 15.34
C GLY A 145 31.53 -10.22 15.83
N VAL A 146 32.36 -10.73 14.94
CA VAL A 146 33.16 -11.92 15.18
C VAL A 146 34.53 -11.75 14.52
N PHE A 147 35.55 -12.32 15.13
CA PHE A 147 36.86 -12.51 14.52
C PHE A 147 37.45 -13.84 14.96
N HIS A 148 38.47 -14.28 14.24
CA HIS A 148 39.25 -15.47 14.58
C HIS A 148 40.68 -15.05 14.88
N THR A 149 41.26 -15.57 15.97
CA THR A 149 42.64 -15.29 16.38
C THR A 149 43.32 -16.59 16.81
N SER A 150 44.66 -16.60 16.86
CA SER A 150 45.40 -17.76 17.36
C SER A 150 45.27 -17.91 18.88
N GLN A 151 45.76 -19.05 19.42
CA GLN A 151 45.85 -19.25 20.87
C GLN A 151 46.66 -18.14 21.55
N GLY A 152 47.73 -17.63 20.93
CA GLY A 152 48.49 -16.51 21.47
C GLY A 152 47.67 -15.21 21.53
N GLY A 153 46.77 -14.99 20.56
CA GLY A 153 45.85 -13.86 20.60
C GLY A 153 44.73 -14.03 21.64
N VAL A 154 44.24 -15.26 21.86
CA VAL A 154 43.36 -15.57 22.99
C VAL A 154 44.03 -15.26 24.33
N GLU A 155 45.28 -15.67 24.52
CA GLU A 155 46.06 -15.32 25.71
C GLU A 155 46.24 -13.81 25.87
N SER A 156 46.48 -13.09 24.78
CA SER A 156 46.54 -11.62 24.78
C SER A 156 45.24 -10.99 25.28
N LEU A 157 44.08 -11.47 24.79
CA LEU A 157 42.77 -11.01 25.24
C LEU A 157 42.54 -11.28 26.73
N ILE A 158 42.90 -12.47 27.22
CA ILE A 158 42.75 -12.84 28.63
C ILE A 158 43.58 -11.91 29.53
N ASN A 159 44.75 -11.49 29.08
CA ASN A 159 45.64 -10.63 29.85
C ASN A 159 45.25 -9.15 29.82
N GLN A 160 44.61 -8.69 28.74
CA GLN A 160 44.26 -7.28 28.54
C GLN A 160 42.83 -6.94 28.97
N CYS A 161 41.89 -7.86 28.77
CA CYS A 161 40.49 -7.63 29.06
C CYS A 161 40.12 -7.99 30.51
N ARG A 162 39.04 -7.38 31.01
CA ARG A 162 38.46 -7.76 32.31
C ARG A 162 37.62 -9.03 32.16
N VAL A 163 37.55 -9.84 33.21
CA VAL A 163 36.64 -11.00 33.23
C VAL A 163 35.19 -10.53 33.22
N ALA A 164 34.35 -11.24 32.46
CA ALA A 164 32.91 -11.05 32.39
C ALA A 164 32.17 -12.36 32.67
N THR A 165 30.85 -12.31 32.67
CA THR A 165 30.00 -13.50 32.88
C THR A 165 28.94 -13.62 31.81
N VAL A 166 28.33 -14.81 31.70
CA VAL A 166 27.14 -15.04 30.87
C VAL A 166 25.97 -14.10 31.22
N LYS A 167 25.89 -13.62 32.47
CA LYS A 167 24.89 -12.63 32.88
C LYS A 167 25.15 -11.27 32.24
N ASP A 168 26.42 -10.91 32.04
CA ASP A 168 26.79 -9.66 31.38
C ASP A 168 26.50 -9.76 29.88
N LEU A 169 26.81 -10.89 29.24
CA LEU A 169 26.36 -11.17 27.87
C LEU A 169 24.83 -11.09 27.73
N SER A 170 24.07 -11.53 28.74
CA SER A 170 22.61 -11.48 28.69
C SER A 170 22.04 -10.06 28.75
N LYS A 171 22.81 -9.09 29.26
CA LYS A 171 22.42 -7.68 29.34
C LYS A 171 22.76 -6.90 28.07
N THR A 172 23.70 -7.40 27.27
CA THR A 172 24.09 -6.72 26.01
C THR A 172 22.93 -6.63 25.05
N ASP A 173 23.08 -5.73 24.10
CA ASP A 173 22.09 -5.47 23.08
C ASP A 173 21.63 -6.72 22.31
N LYS A 174 20.43 -6.59 21.71
CA LYS A 174 19.85 -7.66 20.91
C LYS A 174 20.70 -7.91 19.66
N PRO A 175 20.96 -9.18 19.32
CA PRO A 175 21.64 -9.53 18.07
C PRO A 175 20.95 -8.97 16.82
N LEU A 176 21.75 -8.36 15.95
CA LEU A 176 21.28 -7.65 14.75
C LEU A 176 20.85 -8.56 13.59
N ASN A 177 21.25 -9.83 13.61
CA ASN A 177 20.87 -10.81 12.59
C ASN A 177 20.55 -12.18 13.21
N LYS A 178 19.96 -13.07 12.39
CA LYS A 178 19.56 -14.42 12.83
C LYS A 178 20.75 -15.29 13.25
N GLU A 179 21.91 -15.08 12.65
CA GLU A 179 23.13 -15.84 12.93
C GLU A 179 23.66 -15.53 14.33
N PHE A 180 23.82 -14.24 14.66
CA PHE A 180 24.22 -13.78 15.98
C PHE A 180 23.18 -14.04 17.04
N LYS A 181 21.89 -14.09 16.67
CA LYS A 181 20.85 -14.54 17.58
C LYS A 181 21.08 -15.98 18.03
N LYS A 182 21.31 -16.89 17.06
CA LYS A 182 21.63 -18.29 17.35
C LYS A 182 22.96 -18.43 18.11
N ALA A 183 23.99 -17.69 17.72
CA ALA A 183 25.28 -17.70 18.40
C ALA A 183 25.13 -17.25 19.86
N LYS A 184 24.43 -16.14 20.13
CA LYS A 184 24.18 -15.67 21.50
C LYS A 184 23.41 -16.69 22.33
N GLU A 185 22.39 -17.34 21.75
CA GLU A 185 21.64 -18.42 22.41
C GLU A 185 22.54 -19.63 22.73
N GLU A 186 23.41 -20.04 21.81
CA GLU A 186 24.38 -21.13 22.00
C GLU A 186 25.37 -20.80 23.13
N LEU A 187 25.97 -19.61 23.10
CA LEU A 187 26.92 -19.13 24.11
C LEU A 187 26.30 -19.08 25.52
N ILE A 188 25.01 -18.74 25.62
CA ILE A 188 24.27 -18.73 26.88
C ILE A 188 23.92 -20.14 27.35
N SER A 189 23.69 -21.07 26.41
CA SER A 189 23.28 -22.45 26.73
C SER A 189 24.43 -23.36 27.18
N SER A 190 25.68 -23.05 26.82
CA SER A 190 26.87 -23.81 27.20
C SER A 190 28.02 -22.89 27.66
N PRO A 191 27.80 -22.10 28.74
CA PRO A 191 28.75 -21.08 29.18
C PRO A 191 30.06 -21.68 29.72
N GLU A 192 30.08 -22.95 30.10
CA GLU A 192 31.27 -23.66 30.60
C GLU A 192 32.36 -23.86 29.54
N LYS A 193 32.03 -23.73 28.25
CA LYS A 193 32.95 -23.87 27.11
C LYS A 193 33.41 -22.53 26.53
N VAL A 194 33.07 -21.44 27.21
CA VAL A 194 33.26 -20.08 26.70
C VAL A 194 33.96 -19.24 27.75
N ILE A 195 35.01 -18.56 27.35
CA ILE A 195 35.66 -17.56 28.20
C ILE A 195 34.97 -16.22 27.92
N PHE A 196 34.37 -15.64 28.95
CA PHE A 196 33.72 -14.32 28.85
C PHE A 196 34.67 -13.23 29.35
N LEU A 197 34.94 -12.28 28.46
CA LEU A 197 35.79 -11.12 28.72
C LEU A 197 35.01 -9.83 28.41
N GLN A 198 35.53 -8.69 28.84
CA GLN A 198 34.98 -7.39 28.49
C GLN A 198 36.04 -6.29 28.46
N ASP A 199 35.89 -5.39 27.50
CA ASP A 199 36.55 -4.08 27.48
C ASP A 199 35.54 -3.02 27.96
N ASP A 200 35.73 -1.73 27.67
CA ASP A 200 34.76 -0.68 28.06
C ASP A 200 33.48 -0.65 27.22
N THR A 201 33.53 -1.13 25.98
CA THR A 201 32.47 -1.05 24.96
C THR A 201 31.76 -2.39 24.72
N TYR A 202 32.47 -3.51 24.84
CA TYR A 202 32.03 -4.83 24.40
C TYR A 202 32.12 -5.90 25.49
N ILE A 203 31.22 -6.87 25.39
CA ILE A 203 31.39 -8.20 25.99
C ILE A 203 31.92 -9.14 24.90
N LEU A 204 33.02 -9.81 25.18
CA LEU A 204 33.65 -10.80 24.31
C LEU A 204 33.35 -12.21 24.83
N ALA A 205 33.02 -13.11 23.92
CA ALA A 205 32.79 -14.53 24.16
C ALA A 205 33.75 -15.33 23.29
N VAL A 206 34.79 -15.88 23.91
CA VAL A 206 35.88 -16.61 23.27
C VAL A 206 35.59 -18.11 23.32
N LYS A 207 35.51 -18.76 22.17
CA LYS A 207 35.39 -20.21 22.02
C LYS A 207 36.78 -20.88 21.98
N GLU A 208 36.83 -22.19 22.28
CA GLU A 208 38.08 -22.98 22.34
C GLU A 208 38.88 -23.01 21.03
N ASP A 209 38.22 -22.82 19.90
CA ASP A 209 38.80 -22.80 18.55
C ASP A 209 39.38 -21.44 18.14
N GLY A 210 39.38 -20.44 19.03
CA GLY A 210 39.90 -19.09 18.76
C GLY A 210 38.88 -18.17 18.10
N ILE A 211 37.63 -18.60 17.93
CA ILE A 211 36.54 -17.74 17.47
C ILE A 211 36.08 -16.85 18.62
N VAL A 212 36.07 -15.54 18.39
CA VAL A 212 35.66 -14.53 19.38
C VAL A 212 34.47 -13.76 18.86
N PHE A 213 33.33 -13.92 19.53
CA PHE A 213 32.15 -13.09 19.32
C PHE A 213 32.20 -11.88 20.24
N TYR A 214 31.85 -10.69 19.77
CA TYR A 214 31.73 -9.50 20.59
C TYR A 214 30.36 -8.83 20.41
N PHE A 215 29.83 -8.30 21.52
CA PHE A 215 28.51 -7.69 21.60
C PHE A 215 28.58 -6.36 22.36
N ALA A 216 28.07 -5.27 21.77
CA ALA A 216 28.03 -3.97 22.43
C ALA A 216 27.20 -4.03 23.73
N LYS A 217 27.68 -3.35 24.77
CA LYS A 217 27.07 -3.35 26.11
C LYS A 217 25.75 -2.61 26.19
#